data_AF-A0A8J5IRC9-F1
#
_entry.id   AF-A0A8J5IRC9-F1
#
_cell.length_a   1.000
_cell.length_b   1.000
_cell.length_c   1.000
_cell.angle_alpha   90.00
_cell.angle_beta   90.00
_cell.angle_gamma   90.00
#
_symmetry.space_group_name_H-M   'P 1'
#
loop_
_entity.id
_entity.type
_entity.pdbx_description
1 polymer ?
#
loop_
_entity_poly.entity_id
_entity_poly.type
_entity_poly.pdbx_seq_one_letter_code
_entity_poly.pdbx_strand_id
1 'polypeptide(L)'
;MAHATLFREMKRGSLRSHTSHVKPLLNEANKTARLPFCLSDINKDTMVFDDMLNAVHVDEKIFYVIEPKRRFLLLPDEPAPTRKVYSKRFITRVMFLAAVGRPRYDKEK
;
A
#
# COMPACT_ATOMS: atom_id res chain seq x y z
N MET A 1 -31.16 -13.80 14.08
CA MET A 1 -29.92 -14.04 14.86
C MET A 1 -29.54 -12.74 15.55
N ALA A 2 -29.37 -12.75 16.87
CA ALA A 2 -29.20 -11.54 17.67
C ALA A 2 -27.81 -10.92 17.49
N HIS A 3 -27.77 -9.60 17.25
CA HIS A 3 -26.59 -8.77 17.00
C HIS A 3 -25.49 -8.89 18.09
N ALA A 4 -25.83 -9.37 19.29
CA ALA A 4 -24.94 -9.47 20.44
C ALA A 4 -24.02 -10.71 20.45
N THR A 5 -24.40 -11.82 19.82
CA THR A 5 -23.63 -13.08 19.92
C THR A 5 -22.28 -12.98 19.21
N LEU A 6 -22.26 -12.38 18.02
CA LEU A 6 -21.04 -12.27 17.20
C LEU A 6 -20.02 -11.32 17.84
N PHE A 7 -20.47 -10.17 18.37
CA PHE A 7 -19.63 -9.26 19.15
C PHE A 7 -19.09 -9.91 20.43
N ARG A 8 -19.88 -10.73 21.11
CA ARG A 8 -19.44 -11.46 22.30
C ARG A 8 -18.34 -12.46 21.95
N GLU A 9 -18.47 -13.21 20.86
CA GLU A 9 -17.45 -14.15 20.41
C GLU A 9 -16.18 -13.45 19.90
N MET A 10 -16.28 -12.28 19.27
CA MET A 10 -15.09 -11.46 18.98
C MET A 10 -14.40 -10.98 20.26
N LYS A 11 -15.16 -10.52 21.27
CA LYS A 11 -14.60 -10.05 22.56
C LYS A 11 -13.98 -11.19 23.38
N ARG A 12 -14.50 -12.41 23.24
CA ARG A 12 -13.94 -13.64 23.83
C ARG A 12 -12.72 -14.18 23.10
N GLY A 13 -12.40 -13.65 21.91
CA GLY A 13 -11.27 -14.10 21.09
C GLY A 13 -11.55 -15.37 20.28
N SER A 14 -12.76 -15.93 20.36
CA SER A 14 -13.20 -17.08 19.55
C SER A 14 -13.27 -16.73 18.06
N LEU A 15 -13.46 -15.45 17.73
CA LEU A 15 -13.48 -14.93 16.36
C LEU A 15 -12.47 -13.78 16.22
N ARG A 16 -11.77 -13.71 15.08
CA ARG A 16 -10.87 -12.60 14.73
C ARG A 16 -11.35 -11.89 13.48
N SER A 17 -11.27 -10.56 13.50
CA SER A 17 -11.40 -9.77 12.28
C SER A 17 -10.11 -9.86 11.47
N HIS A 18 -10.22 -10.08 10.16
CA HIS A 18 -9.08 -10.10 9.26
C HIS A 18 -9.41 -9.26 8.01
N THR A 19 -8.50 -8.38 7.62
CA THR A 19 -8.62 -7.60 6.39
C THR A 19 -7.66 -8.19 5.36
N SER A 20 -8.20 -8.60 4.21
CA SER A 20 -7.41 -9.05 3.07
C SER A 20 -7.47 -8.01 1.96
N HIS A 21 -6.35 -7.82 1.26
CA HIS A 21 -6.25 -6.96 0.09
C HIS A 21 -6.25 -7.80 -1.18
N VAL A 22 -7.01 -7.37 -2.18
CA VAL A 22 -6.95 -7.99 -3.52
C VAL A 22 -5.58 -7.68 -4.13
N LYS A 23 -4.83 -8.73 -4.45
CA LYS A 23 -3.56 -8.64 -5.18
C LYS A 23 -3.71 -9.33 -6.54
N PRO A 24 -2.98 -8.89 -7.58
CA PRO A 24 -2.95 -9.60 -8.85
C PRO A 24 -2.52 -11.06 -8.67
N LEU A 25 -3.20 -11.96 -9.37
CA LEU A 25 -2.82 -13.37 -9.38
C LEU A 25 -1.54 -13.53 -10.20
N LEU A 26 -0.50 -14.14 -9.61
CA LEU A 26 0.71 -14.50 -10.32
C LEU A 26 0.52 -15.85 -11.00
N ASN A 27 0.50 -15.86 -12.34
CA ASN A 27 0.58 -17.10 -13.11
C ASN A 27 2.00 -17.69 -13.05
N GLU A 28 2.15 -18.95 -13.47
CA GLU A 28 3.45 -19.63 -13.44
C GLU A 28 4.51 -18.91 -14.28
N ALA A 29 4.14 -18.36 -15.44
CA ALA A 29 5.06 -17.58 -16.28
C ALA A 29 5.62 -16.34 -15.55
N ASN A 30 4.79 -15.60 -14.82
CA ASN A 30 5.18 -14.44 -14.03
C ASN A 30 6.10 -14.85 -12.88
N LYS A 31 5.84 -15.99 -12.22
CA LYS A 31 6.71 -16.51 -11.16
C LYS A 31 8.09 -16.87 -11.72
N THR A 32 8.12 -17.62 -12.82
CA THR A 32 9.35 -18.02 -13.51
C THR A 32 10.14 -16.82 -14.00
N ALA A 33 9.49 -15.78 -14.53
CA ALA A 33 10.17 -14.56 -14.99
C ALA A 33 10.74 -13.72 -13.82
N ARG A 34 10.07 -13.71 -12.66
CA ARG A 34 10.53 -12.97 -11.48
C ARG A 34 11.69 -13.64 -10.76
N LEU A 35 11.82 -14.97 -10.85
CA LEU A 35 12.86 -15.70 -10.12
C LEU A 35 14.29 -15.30 -10.56
N PRO A 36 14.64 -15.24 -11.87
CA PRO A 36 15.93 -14.74 -12.32
C PRO A 36 16.25 -13.32 -11.84
N PHE A 37 15.24 -12.44 -11.82
CA PHE A 37 15.40 -11.07 -11.31
C PHE A 37 15.75 -11.07 -9.82
N CYS A 38 15.02 -11.83 -9.00
CA CYS A 38 15.36 -11.93 -7.58
C CYS A 38 16.74 -12.57 -7.34
N LEU A 39 17.15 -13.52 -8.19
CA LEU A 39 18.46 -14.16 -8.08
C LEU A 39 19.61 -13.26 -8.54
N SER A 40 19.37 -12.32 -9.47
CA SER A 40 20.40 -11.36 -9.87
C SER A 40 20.75 -10.36 -8.78
N ASP A 41 19.82 -10.11 -7.85
CA ASP A 41 20.00 -9.20 -6.72
C ASP A 41 20.61 -9.92 -5.49
N ILE A 42 21.07 -11.18 -5.62
CA ILE A 42 21.74 -11.92 -4.54
C ILE A 42 23.23 -12.02 -4.83
N ASN A 43 24.04 -11.65 -3.85
CA ASN A 43 25.47 -11.90 -3.88
C ASN A 43 25.75 -13.40 -3.70
N LYS A 44 26.34 -14.04 -4.72
CA LYS A 44 26.53 -15.50 -4.78
C LYS A 44 27.50 -16.05 -3.73
N ASP A 45 28.42 -15.23 -3.23
CA ASP A 45 29.45 -15.66 -2.29
C ASP A 45 28.94 -15.59 -0.85
N THR A 46 28.22 -14.52 -0.53
CA THR A 46 27.67 -14.28 0.82
C THR A 46 26.26 -14.82 1.01
N MET A 47 25.55 -15.12 -0.09
CA MET A 47 24.13 -15.50 -0.11
C MET A 47 23.21 -14.45 0.54
N VAL A 48 23.62 -13.18 0.51
CA VAL A 48 22.86 -12.02 1.01
C VAL A 48 22.34 -11.20 -0.19
N PHE A 49 21.18 -10.57 -0.04
CA PHE A 49 20.67 -9.63 -1.05
C PHE A 49 21.56 -8.39 -1.15
N ASP A 50 21.67 -7.82 -2.34
CA ASP A 50 22.30 -6.52 -2.56
C ASP A 50 21.51 -5.45 -1.79
N ASP A 51 22.22 -4.62 -1.03
CA ASP A 51 21.66 -3.49 -0.29
C ASP A 51 21.16 -2.36 -1.22
N MET A 52 21.40 -2.47 -2.53
CA MET A 52 21.01 -1.55 -3.59
C MET A 52 21.45 -0.10 -3.33
N LEU A 53 22.56 0.09 -2.62
CA LEU A 53 23.05 1.42 -2.20
C LEU A 53 23.50 2.31 -3.37
N ASN A 54 23.69 1.70 -4.55
CA ASN A 54 24.00 2.35 -5.82
C ASN A 54 22.80 2.42 -6.78
N ALA A 55 21.61 2.01 -6.35
CA ALA A 55 20.39 2.10 -7.13
C ALA A 55 19.61 3.38 -6.82
N VAL A 56 18.90 3.89 -7.83
CA VAL A 56 17.87 4.92 -7.68
C VAL A 56 16.55 4.29 -8.07
N HIS A 57 15.64 4.17 -7.09
CA HIS A 57 14.31 3.63 -7.33
C HIS A 57 13.39 4.75 -7.78
N VAL A 58 12.76 4.57 -8.93
CA VAL A 58 11.84 5.54 -9.52
C VAL A 58 10.45 4.91 -9.59
N ASP A 59 9.44 5.64 -9.11
CA ASP A 59 8.05 5.19 -9.15
C ASP A 59 7.09 6.36 -9.42
N GLU A 60 5.96 6.03 -10.04
CA GLU A 60 4.85 6.96 -10.26
C GLU A 60 3.71 6.66 -9.30
N LYS A 61 3.29 7.68 -8.56
CA LYS A 61 2.13 7.60 -7.68
C LYS A 61 1.04 8.58 -8.10
N ILE A 62 -0.17 8.08 -8.26
CA ILE A 62 -1.36 8.91 -8.49
C ILE A 62 -2.02 9.23 -7.14
N PHE A 63 -2.11 10.51 -6.82
CA PHE A 63 -2.83 11.04 -5.68
C PHE A 63 -4.17 11.64 -6.13
N TYR A 64 -5.22 11.40 -5.35
CA TYR A 64 -6.51 12.05 -5.55
C TYR A 64 -6.55 13.28 -4.66
N VAL A 65 -6.85 14.45 -5.22
CA VAL A 65 -6.98 15.71 -4.44
C VAL A 65 -8.01 15.56 -3.32
N ILE A 66 -9.02 14.72 -3.55
CA ILE A 66 -10.06 14.41 -2.61
C ILE A 66 -9.99 12.91 -2.29
N GLU A 67 -9.72 12.55 -1.03
CA GLU A 67 -9.73 11.15 -0.60
C GLU A 67 -11.14 10.54 -0.77
N PRO A 68 -11.26 9.41 -1.50
CA PRO A 68 -12.53 8.73 -1.70
C PRO A 68 -13.12 8.19 -0.39
N LYS A 69 -12.26 7.83 0.57
CA LYS A 69 -12.64 7.38 1.91
C LYS A 69 -11.86 8.22 2.91
N ARG A 70 -12.58 9.07 3.66
CA ARG A 70 -12.01 9.93 4.70
C ARG A 70 -12.68 9.59 6.03
N ARG A 71 -11.89 9.52 7.10
CA ARG A 71 -12.40 9.35 8.46
C ARG A 71 -12.68 10.72 9.07
N PHE A 72 -13.87 10.91 9.60
CA PHE A 72 -14.26 12.10 10.35
C PHE A 72 -14.35 11.73 11.83
N LEU A 73 -13.87 12.62 12.70
CA LEU A 73 -14.18 12.58 14.12
C LEU A 73 -15.37 13.52 14.30
N LEU A 74 -16.47 12.99 14.84
CA LEU A 74 -17.73 13.72 15.01
C LEU A 74 -18.10 13.69 16.48
N LEU A 75 -18.75 14.75 16.95
CA LEU A 75 -19.42 14.73 18.26
C LEU A 75 -20.66 13.82 18.20
N PRO A 76 -21.15 13.28 19.35
CA PRO A 76 -22.27 12.34 19.36
C PRO A 76 -23.55 12.85 18.68
N ASP A 77 -23.81 14.15 18.79
CA ASP A 77 -25.01 14.80 18.23
C ASP A 77 -24.77 15.44 16.85
N GLU A 78 -23.56 15.32 16.32
CA GLU A 78 -23.19 15.94 15.04
C GLU A 78 -23.59 15.04 13.87
N PRO A 79 -24.33 15.56 12.87
CA PRO A 79 -24.73 14.77 11.73
C PRO A 79 -23.53 14.38 10.87
N ALA A 80 -23.52 13.13 10.40
CA ALA A 80 -22.45 12.64 9.55
C ALA A 80 -22.35 13.43 8.22
N PRO A 81 -21.15 13.91 7.84
CA PRO A 81 -20.99 14.71 6.64
C PRO A 81 -21.26 13.87 5.39
N THR A 82 -22.18 14.35 4.56
CA THR A 82 -22.52 13.69 3.29
C THR A 82 -21.64 14.22 2.17
N ARG A 83 -20.87 13.33 1.53
CA ARG A 83 -20.00 13.67 0.39
C ARG A 83 -20.44 12.88 -0.83
N LYS A 84 -20.94 13.58 -1.85
CA LYS A 84 -21.44 12.96 -3.10
C LYS A 84 -20.54 13.35 -4.26
N VAL A 85 -20.19 12.35 -5.07
CA VAL A 85 -19.51 12.51 -6.37
C VAL A 85 -20.18 11.57 -7.37
N TYR A 86 -20.32 11.97 -8.63
CA TYR A 86 -20.93 11.12 -9.66
C TYR A 86 -20.07 9.89 -10.00
N SER A 87 -18.75 10.03 -10.01
CA SER A 87 -17.79 8.93 -10.19
C SER A 87 -16.42 9.33 -9.67
N LYS A 88 -15.66 8.36 -9.15
CA LYS A 88 -14.26 8.57 -8.73
C LYS A 88 -13.37 9.04 -9.88
N ARG A 89 -13.75 8.77 -11.13
CA ARG A 89 -13.01 9.19 -12.33
C ARG A 89 -12.95 10.71 -12.50
N PHE A 90 -13.93 11.44 -11.95
CA PHE A 90 -13.99 12.90 -12.02
C PHE A 90 -13.24 13.60 -10.88
N ILE A 91 -12.70 12.86 -9.91
CA ILE A 91 -11.84 13.44 -8.89
C ILE A 91 -10.50 13.77 -9.53
N THR A 92 -10.04 15.01 -9.35
CA THR A 92 -8.72 15.45 -9.84
C THR A 92 -7.62 14.51 -9.35
N ARG A 93 -6.87 13.97 -10.32
CA ARG A 93 -5.73 13.08 -10.10
C ARG A 93 -4.45 13.86 -10.38
N VAL A 94 -3.55 13.85 -9.42
CA VAL A 94 -2.20 14.41 -9.55
C VAL A 94 -1.23 13.24 -9.59
N MET A 95 -0.48 13.12 -10.68
CA MET A 95 0.58 12.13 -10.81
C MET A 95 1.87 12.74 -10.24
N PHE A 96 2.54 11.98 -9.39
CA PHE A 96 3.81 12.35 -8.81
C PHE A 96 4.85 11.31 -9.20
N LEU A 97 5.92 11.76 -9.84
CA LEU A 97 7.10 10.95 -10.10
C LEU A 97 8.11 11.20 -8.97
N ALA A 98 8.51 10.14 -8.29
CA ALA A 98 9.50 10.22 -7.23
C ALA A 98 10.69 9.33 -7.55
N ALA A 99 11.90 9.83 -7.28
CA ALA A 99 13.13 9.06 -7.31
C ALA A 99 13.73 9.05 -5.90
N VAL A 100 14.02 7.86 -5.37
CA VAL A 100 14.63 7.66 -4.06
C VAL A 100 15.93 6.89 -4.23
N GLY A 101 17.02 7.48 -3.76
CA GLY A 101 18.33 6.85 -3.72
C GLY A 101 19.02 7.19 -2.39
N ARG A 102 20.14 6.52 -2.14
CA ARG A 102 20.96 6.79 -0.95
C ARG A 102 21.51 8.23 -0.99
N PRO A 103 21.32 9.05 0.06
CA PRO A 103 21.99 10.35 0.16
C PRO A 103 23.51 10.18 0.08
N ARG A 104 24.17 10.98 -0.75
CA ARG A 104 25.62 11.02 -0.85
C ARG A 104 26.11 12.41 -0.52
N TYR A 105 27.19 12.47 0.24
CA TYR A 105 27.89 13.70 0.47
C TYR A 105 28.61 14.11 -0.82
N ASP A 106 28.32 15.32 -1.29
CA ASP A 106 29.05 15.95 -2.38
C ASP A 106 30.18 16.80 -1.76
N LYS A 107 31.42 16.57 -2.17
CA LYS A 107 32.58 17.35 -1.69
C LYS A 107 32.74 18.65 -2.45
N GLU A 108 32.10 18.76 -3.61
CA GLU A 108 32.26 19.88 -4.56
C GLU A 108 31.09 20.88 -4.49
N LYS A 109 30.12 20.64 -3.59
CA LYS A 109 29.03 21.53 -3.23
C LYS A 109 28.98 21.77 -1.73
#